data_AF-A0A3D0ZVH2-F1
#
_entry.id   AF-A0A3D0ZVH2-F1
#
_cell.length_a   1.000
_cell.length_b   1.000
_cell.length_c   1.000
_cell.angle_alpha   90.00
_cell.angle_beta   90.00
_cell.angle_gamma   90.00
#
_symmetry.space_group_name_H-M   'P 1'
#
loop_
_entity.id
_entity.type
_entity.pdbx_description
1 polymer ?
#
loop_
_entity_poly.entity_id
_entity_poly.type
_entity_poly.pdbx_seq_one_letter_code
_entity_poly.pdbx_strand_id
1 'polypeptide(L)'
;MPTYKYEYRGAHLKVTVDNQLRASLFINGMQRAQQTAVEIPCRHKLSTTVQTDYEWHEFIEAQIVFEITEIIVTLSANKAQLGRKSFKLPASK
;
A
#
# COMPACT_ATOMS: atom_id res chain seq x y z
N MET A 1 2.71 3.01 -13.70
CA MET A 1 1.86 2.68 -12.54
C MET A 1 2.74 2.27 -11.36
N PRO A 2 2.89 3.12 -10.34
CA PRO A 2 3.64 2.82 -9.13
C PRO A 2 3.27 1.45 -8.53
N THR A 3 4.28 0.64 -8.22
CA THR A 3 4.10 -0.67 -7.60
C THR A 3 5.18 -0.89 -6.54
N TYR A 4 4.75 -1.20 -5.32
CA TYR A 4 5.62 -1.60 -4.22
C TYR A 4 5.29 -3.03 -3.80
N LYS A 5 6.30 -3.90 -3.74
CA LYS A 5 6.20 -5.30 -3.33
C LYS A 5 7.08 -5.53 -2.13
N TYR A 6 6.64 -6.37 -1.20
CA TYR A 6 7.37 -6.76 -0.02
C TYR A 6 6.98 -8.19 0.39
N GLU A 7 7.95 -9.01 0.79
CA GLU A 7 7.68 -10.35 1.33
C GLU A 7 7.81 -10.32 2.85
N TYR A 8 6.80 -10.84 3.55
CA TYR A 8 6.77 -10.86 5.00
C TYR A 8 6.13 -12.15 5.51
N ARG A 9 6.90 -12.96 6.25
CA ARG A 9 6.45 -14.23 6.83
C ARG A 9 5.71 -15.14 5.82
N GLY A 10 6.27 -15.28 4.62
CA GLY A 10 5.68 -16.08 3.54
C GLY A 10 4.50 -15.42 2.81
N ALA A 11 4.02 -14.26 3.25
CA ALA A 11 3.01 -13.49 2.55
C ALA A 11 3.64 -12.51 1.55
N HIS A 12 3.09 -12.47 0.34
CA HIS A 12 3.45 -11.51 -0.70
C HIS A 12 2.54 -10.29 -0.59
N LEU A 13 3.09 -9.19 -0.07
CA LEU A 13 2.41 -7.92 0.04
C LEU A 13 2.68 -7.11 -1.22
N LYS A 14 1.62 -6.50 -1.79
CA LYS A 14 1.76 -5.61 -2.95
C LYS A 14 0.81 -4.44 -2.82
N VAL A 15 1.33 -3.24 -3.04
CA VAL A 15 0.55 -2.02 -3.22
C VAL A 15 0.75 -1.54 -4.65
N THR A 16 -0.35 -1.25 -5.33
CA THR A 16 -0.33 -0.60 -6.65
C THR A 16 -1.08 0.70 -6.59
N VAL A 17 -0.62 1.69 -7.35
CA VAL A 17 -1.37 2.91 -7.61
C VAL A 17 -1.55 3.04 -9.13
N ASP A 18 -2.80 3.15 -9.57
CA ASP A 18 -3.14 3.33 -10.98
C ASP A 18 -3.12 4.81 -11.41
N ASN A 19 -3.44 5.05 -12.68
CA ASN A 19 -3.46 6.41 -13.23
C ASN A 19 -4.66 7.25 -12.76
N GLN A 20 -5.65 6.63 -12.11
CA GLN A 20 -6.79 7.30 -11.47
C GLN A 20 -6.54 7.54 -9.97
N LEU A 21 -5.28 7.41 -9.51
CA LEU A 21 -4.91 7.53 -8.10
C LEU A 21 -5.63 6.52 -7.20
N ARG A 22 -6.01 5.37 -7.75
CA ARG A 22 -6.55 4.26 -6.98
C ARG A 22 -5.42 3.45 -6.41
N ALA A 23 -5.30 3.49 -5.08
CA ALA A 23 -4.42 2.61 -4.34
C ALA A 23 -5.14 1.29 -4.03
N SER A 24 -4.47 0.17 -4.31
CA SER A 24 -4.97 -1.18 -3.99
C SER A 24 -3.91 -1.96 -3.21
N LEU A 25 -4.32 -2.57 -2.10
CA LEU A 25 -3.52 -3.49 -1.30
C LEU A 25 -3.87 -4.92 -1.66
N PHE A 26 -2.86 -5.71 -2.01
CA PHE A 26 -2.97 -7.12 -2.31
C PHE A 26 -2.15 -7.94 -1.32
N ILE A 27 -2.69 -9.09 -0.91
CA ILE A 27 -1.99 -10.10 -0.13
C ILE A 27 -2.08 -11.42 -0.88
N ASN A 28 -0.94 -12.04 -1.20
CA ASN A 28 -0.86 -13.29 -1.97
C ASN A 28 -1.66 -13.21 -3.29
N GLY A 29 -1.56 -12.08 -3.98
CA GLY A 29 -2.25 -11.84 -5.25
C GLY A 29 -3.73 -11.43 -5.15
N MET A 30 -4.37 -11.59 -3.99
CA MET A 30 -5.76 -11.20 -3.76
C MET A 30 -5.86 -9.74 -3.32
N GLN A 31 -6.72 -8.95 -3.96
CA GLN A 31 -7.02 -7.58 -3.51
C GLN A 31 -7.80 -7.62 -2.21
N ARG A 32 -7.29 -6.96 -1.17
CA ARG A 32 -7.91 -6.92 0.17
C ARG A 32 -8.57 -5.60 0.49
N ALA A 33 -8.02 -4.50 -0.02
CA ALA A 33 -8.54 -3.17 0.19
C ALA A 33 -8.18 -2.27 -0.99
N GLN A 34 -9.02 -1.27 -1.26
CA GLN A 34 -8.76 -0.24 -2.26
C GLN A 34 -9.37 1.10 -1.83
N GLN A 35 -8.74 2.19 -2.23
CA GLN A 35 -9.25 3.56 -2.09
C GLN A 35 -8.77 4.40 -3.27
N THR A 36 -9.63 5.33 -3.71
CA THR A 36 -9.31 6.30 -4.77
C THR A 36 -9.11 7.67 -4.14
N ALA A 37 -8.02 8.36 -4.47
CA ALA A 37 -7.84 9.76 -4.09
C ALA A 37 -8.79 10.64 -4.92
N VAL A 38 -9.51 11.54 -4.25
CA VAL A 38 -10.42 12.51 -4.88
C VAL A 38 -9.73 13.85 -5.11
N GLU A 39 -8.71 14.16 -4.29
CA GLU A 39 -7.90 15.37 -4.34
C GLU A 39 -6.46 15.06 -3.92
N ILE A 40 -5.52 15.97 -4.26
CA ILE A 40 -4.13 15.91 -3.84
C ILE A 40 -3.75 17.30 -3.27
N PRO A 41 -3.05 17.37 -2.12
CA PRO A 41 -2.46 16.26 -1.37
C PRO A 41 -3.47 15.51 -0.49
N CYS A 42 -3.30 14.21 -0.34
CA CYS A 42 -4.15 13.40 0.54
C CYS A 42 -3.41 12.18 1.11
N ARG A 43 -3.99 11.56 2.14
CA ARG A 43 -3.48 10.33 2.75
C ARG A 43 -4.56 9.26 2.82
N HIS A 44 -4.24 8.09 2.30
CA HIS A 44 -5.07 6.90 2.34
C HIS A 44 -4.46 5.83 3.23
N LYS A 45 -5.35 5.00 3.77
CA LYS A 45 -4.98 3.88 4.64
C LYS A 45 -5.76 2.65 4.22
N LEU A 46 -5.03 1.68 3.70
CA LEU A 46 -5.56 0.37 3.32
C LEU A 46 -5.09 -0.63 4.37
N SER A 47 -6.00 -1.40 4.93
CA SER A 47 -5.63 -2.39 5.95
C SER A 47 -6.44 -3.66 5.81
N THR A 48 -5.85 -4.75 6.28
CA THR A 48 -6.50 -6.07 6.31
C THR A 48 -5.82 -6.94 7.37
N THR A 49 -6.58 -7.82 8.00
CA THR A 49 -6.02 -8.86 8.87
C THR A 49 -5.87 -10.14 8.06
N VAL A 50 -4.70 -10.77 8.11
CA VAL A 50 -4.44 -12.05 7.46
C VAL A 50 -3.91 -13.06 8.45
N GLN A 51 -4.41 -14.29 8.37
CA GLN A 51 -3.86 -15.40 9.12
C GLN A 51 -2.57 -15.87 8.43
N THR A 52 -1.46 -15.91 9.18
CA THR A 52 -0.15 -16.32 8.66
C THR A 52 0.30 -17.68 9.21
N ASP A 53 -0.33 -18.17 10.29
CA ASP A 53 -0.08 -19.50 10.86
C ASP A 53 -1.27 -19.98 11.74
N TYR A 54 -1.14 -21.13 12.41
CA TYR A 54 -2.08 -21.63 13.41
C TYR A 54 -2.21 -20.60 14.55
N GLU A 55 -3.36 -19.92 14.60
CA GLU A 55 -3.70 -18.84 15.53
C GLU A 55 -2.96 -17.49 15.36
N TRP A 56 -1.97 -17.40 14.45
CA TRP A 56 -1.26 -16.14 14.21
C TRP A 56 -1.96 -15.26 13.18
N HIS A 57 -2.35 -14.07 13.63
CA HIS A 57 -2.96 -13.04 12.79
C HIS A 57 -2.03 -11.84 12.66
N GLU A 58 -1.81 -11.38 11.43
CA GLU A 58 -1.04 -10.18 11.13
C GLU A 58 -1.99 -9.10 10.63
N PHE A 59 -1.98 -7.94 11.29
CA PHE A 59 -2.66 -6.76 10.82
C PHE A 59 -1.74 -6.02 9.83
N ILE A 60 -2.03 -6.14 8.54
CA ILE A 60 -1.26 -5.47 7.48
C ILE A 60 -1.89 -4.12 7.18
N GLU A 61 -1.05 -3.09 7.11
CA GLU A 61 -1.44 -1.74 6.75
C GLU A 61 -0.53 -1.19 5.65
N ALA A 62 -1.15 -0.57 4.64
CA ALA A 62 -0.49 0.27 3.67
C ALA A 62 -1.00 1.70 3.86
N GLN A 63 -0.08 2.60 4.19
CA GLN A 63 -0.31 4.03 4.17
C GLN A 63 0.18 4.58 2.84
N ILE A 64 -0.68 5.28 2.12
CA ILE A 64 -0.36 5.93 0.85
C ILE A 64 -0.52 7.42 1.04
N VAL A 65 0.57 8.17 0.84
CA VAL A 65 0.55 9.63 0.82
C VAL A 65 0.68 10.06 -0.63
N PHE A 66 -0.33 10.75 -1.12
CA PHE A 66 -0.36 11.38 -2.43
C PHE A 66 0.06 12.84 -2.25
N GLU A 67 1.22 13.18 -2.80
CA GLU A 67 1.72 14.54 -2.88
C GLU A 67 1.66 15.02 -4.33
N ILE A 68 1.87 16.33 -4.53
CA ILE A 68 1.84 16.94 -5.87
C ILE A 68 2.92 16.33 -6.79
N THR A 69 4.08 15.98 -6.24
CA THR A 69 5.26 15.54 -7.01
C THR A 69 5.62 14.08 -6.82
N GLU A 70 5.01 13.39 -5.85
CA GLU A 70 5.33 12.01 -5.56
C GLU A 70 4.20 11.27 -4.86
N ILE A 71 4.26 9.94 -4.92
CA ILE A 71 3.44 9.04 -4.12
C ILE A 71 4.38 8.29 -3.19
N ILE A 72 4.09 8.32 -1.90
CA ILE A 72 4.84 7.62 -0.87
C ILE A 72 3.97 6.48 -0.35
N VAL A 73 4.51 5.26 -0.37
CA VAL A 73 3.87 4.07 0.20
C VAL A 73 4.69 3.57 1.36
N THR A 74 4.05 3.40 2.52
CA THR A 74 4.62 2.75 3.70
C THR A 74 3.81 1.49 4.01
N LEU A 75 4.50 0.36 4.15
CA LEU A 75 3.91 -0.92 4.57
C LEU A 75 4.27 -1.20 6.02
N SER A 76 3.29 -1.69 6.78
CA SER A 76 3.44 -2.07 8.19
C SER A 76 2.70 -3.39 8.46
N ALA A 77 3.21 -4.18 9.41
CA ALA A 77 2.54 -5.34 9.98
C ALA A 77 2.49 -5.19 11.50
N ASN A 78 1.32 -5.33 12.12
CA ASN A 78 1.14 -5.21 13.56
C ASN A 78 1.76 -3.92 14.13
N LYS A 79 1.58 -2.80 13.40
CA LYS A 79 2.14 -1.46 13.68
C LYS A 79 3.67 -1.33 13.54
N ALA A 80 4.39 -2.41 13.24
CA ALA A 80 5.81 -2.34 12.89
C ALA A 80 5.97 -2.04 11.39
N GLN A 81 6.75 -1.00 11.06
CA GLN A 81 7.03 -0.66 9.67
C GLN A 81 7.90 -1.75 9.03
N LEU A 82 7.44 -2.28 7.90
CA LEU A 82 8.18 -3.24 7.08
C LEU A 82 9.10 -2.51 6.08
N GLY A 83 8.58 -1.45 5.45
CA GLY A 83 9.39 -0.64 4.55
C GLY A 83 8.61 0.50 3.90
N ARG A 84 9.34 1.35 3.18
CA ARG A 84 8.82 2.57 2.56
C ARG A 84 9.40 2.75 1.16
N LYS A 85 8.58 3.20 0.22
CA LYS A 85 9.00 3.51 -1.15
C LYS A 85 8.32 4.80 -1.65
N SER A 86 9.09 5.66 -2.31
CA SER A 86 8.57 6.84 -3.01
C SER A 86 8.61 6.64 -4.53
N PHE A 87 7.62 7.18 -5.22
CA PHE A 87 7.50 7.19 -6.67
C PHE A 87 7.27 8.62 -7.14
N LYS A 88 8.15 9.15 -7.98
CA LYS A 88 7.95 10.48 -8.56
C LYS A 88 6.77 10.46 -9.53
N LEU A 89 5.91 11.46 -9.41
CA LEU A 89 4.89 11.76 -10.39
C LEU A 89 5.51 12.62 -11.49
N PRO A 90 5.18 12.38 -12.77
CA PRO A 90 5.62 13.25 -13.85
C PRO A 90 5.02 14.64 -13.60
N ALA A 91 5.83 15.69 -13.79
CA ALA A 91 5.33 17.06 -13.74
C ALA A 91 4.28 17.24 -14.83
N SER A 92 3.07 17.64 -14.45
CA SER A 92 2.08 18.14 -15.42
C SER A 92 2.67 19.38 -16.09
N LYS A 93 2.90 19.32 -17.40
CA LYS A 93 3.27 20.47 -18.23
C LYS A 93 2.06 21.35 -18.49
#